data_AF-A0AAU3VNL6-F1
#
_entry.id   AF-A0AAU3VNL6-F1
#
_cell.length_a   1.000
_cell.length_b   1.000
_cell.length_c   1.000
_cell.angle_alpha   90.00
_cell.angle_beta   90.00
_cell.angle_gamma   90.00
#
_symmetry.space_group_name_H-M   'P 1'
#
loop_
_entity.id
_entity.type
_entity.pdbx_description
1 polymer ?
#
loop_
_entity_poly.entity_id
_entity_poly.type
_entity_poly.pdbx_seq_one_letter_code
_entity_poly.pdbx_strand_id
1 'polypeptide(L)'
;MDPEKTLFVRGATPVLLLADAPVHDALPPLVVPDGAVPLCEGWSVVPRLTLCVVDGPGDHGCVVPALAAPVLGGSDGDAASSGMADWCLDVAQAGGAVVLSVDQLPDALDWPVLLSAGVARGGFMPALT
;
A
#
# COMPACT_ATOMS: atom_id res chain seq x y z
N MET A 1 6.47 -11.81 -2.80
CA MET A 1 5.04 -11.71 -2.45
C MET A 1 4.20 -12.17 -3.62
N ASP A 2 3.02 -12.73 -3.34
CA ASP A 2 2.07 -13.15 -4.38
C ASP A 2 1.13 -11.99 -4.75
N PRO A 3 0.80 -11.78 -6.03
CA PRO A 3 -0.06 -10.68 -6.47
C PRO A 3 -1.47 -10.73 -5.85
N GLU A 4 -1.99 -11.94 -5.60
CA GLU A 4 -3.29 -12.18 -4.98
C GLU A 4 -3.37 -11.74 -3.51
N LYS A 5 -2.21 -11.55 -2.86
CA LYS A 5 -2.09 -11.02 -1.49
C LYS A 5 -1.86 -9.52 -1.48
N THR A 6 -2.01 -8.86 -2.62
CA THR A 6 -1.74 -7.43 -2.79
C THR A 6 -2.95 -6.74 -3.37
N LEU A 7 -3.23 -5.54 -2.90
CA LEU A 7 -4.26 -4.68 -3.49
C LEU A 7 -3.78 -3.23 -3.53
N PHE A 8 -3.82 -2.64 -4.73
CA PHE A 8 -3.55 -1.23 -4.94
C PHE A 8 -4.87 -0.46 -4.97
N VAL A 9 -4.95 0.68 -4.28
CA VAL A 9 -6.13 1.55 -4.30
C VAL A 9 -5.71 2.95 -4.68
N ARG A 10 -6.37 3.48 -5.71
CA ARG A 10 -6.17 4.84 -6.22
C ARG A 10 -6.83 5.91 -5.36
N GLY A 11 -6.44 7.15 -5.60
CA GLY A 11 -7.04 8.33 -4.98
C GLY A 11 -6.02 9.39 -4.56
N ALA A 12 -6.49 10.45 -3.93
CA ALA A 12 -5.63 11.55 -3.44
C ALA A 12 -4.61 11.09 -2.38
N THR A 13 -4.90 10.00 -1.68
CA THR A 13 -3.97 9.29 -0.81
C THR A 13 -4.00 7.82 -1.23
N PRO A 14 -3.14 7.42 -2.19
CA PRO A 14 -3.13 6.06 -2.70
C PRO A 14 -2.71 5.08 -1.61
N VAL A 15 -3.29 3.87 -1.65
CA VAL A 15 -3.08 2.84 -0.64
C VAL A 15 -2.51 1.58 -1.30
N LEU A 16 -1.60 0.91 -0.59
CA LEU A 16 -1.13 -0.43 -0.87
C LEU A 16 -1.49 -1.33 0.32
N LEU A 17 -2.37 -2.31 0.10
CA LEU A 17 -2.69 -3.34 1.08
C LEU A 17 -1.90 -4.61 0.79
N LEU A 18 -1.28 -5.17 1.83
CA LEU A 18 -0.46 -6.38 1.78
C LEU A 18 -0.99 -7.39 2.81
N ALA A 19 -1.50 -8.51 2.35
CA ALA A 19 -1.79 -9.66 3.20
C ALA A 19 -0.57 -10.55 3.36
N ASP A 20 -0.37 -11.09 4.57
CA ASP A 20 0.71 -12.06 4.86
C ASP A 20 2.08 -11.57 4.35
N ALA A 21 2.33 -10.28 4.57
CA ALA A 21 3.54 -9.63 4.09
C ALA A 21 4.73 -10.09 4.93
N PRO A 22 5.90 -10.42 4.33
CA PRO A 22 7.08 -10.83 5.10
C PRO A 22 7.62 -9.71 6.02
N VAL A 23 7.17 -8.47 5.80
CA VAL A 23 7.49 -7.29 6.59
C VAL A 23 6.46 -6.97 7.66
N HIS A 24 5.38 -7.77 7.80
CA HIS A 24 4.26 -7.48 8.70
C HIS A 24 4.74 -7.15 10.13
N ASP A 25 5.57 -8.03 10.70
CA ASP A 25 6.07 -7.88 12.07
C ASP A 25 7.06 -6.72 12.26
N ALA A 26 7.69 -6.25 11.18
CA ALA A 26 8.61 -5.13 11.20
C ALA A 26 7.90 -3.77 11.11
N LEU A 27 6.66 -3.72 10.60
CA LEU A 27 5.88 -2.50 10.47
C LEU A 27 5.30 -2.06 11.83
N PRO A 28 5.23 -0.76 12.14
CA PRO A 28 4.60 -0.29 13.38
C PRO A 28 3.10 -0.61 13.38
N PRO A 29 2.48 -0.91 14.55
CA PRO A 29 1.03 -0.99 14.65
C PRO A 29 0.37 0.30 14.16
N LEU A 30 -0.66 0.18 13.32
CA LEU A 30 -1.37 1.36 12.84
C LEU A 30 -2.28 1.89 13.94
N VAL A 31 -2.06 3.15 14.30
CA VAL A 31 -2.94 3.94 15.15
C VAL A 31 -3.20 5.25 14.43
N VAL A 32 -4.46 5.55 14.15
CA VAL A 32 -4.88 6.74 13.41
C VAL A 32 -5.56 7.71 14.39
N PRO A 33 -4.79 8.46 15.21
CA PRO A 33 -5.37 9.50 16.03
C PRO A 33 -5.97 10.58 15.13
N ASP A 34 -7.19 11.02 15.44
CA ASP A 34 -7.86 12.14 14.77
C ASP A 34 -8.03 11.99 13.24
N GLY A 35 -7.96 10.76 12.71
CA GLY A 35 -8.20 10.47 11.29
C GLY A 35 -6.99 10.67 10.36
N ALA A 36 -5.82 11.05 10.89
CA ALA A 36 -4.60 11.20 10.10
C ALA A 36 -3.71 9.95 10.19
N VAL A 37 -3.37 9.37 9.03
CA VAL A 37 -2.45 8.22 8.97
C VAL A 37 -1.02 8.69 9.32
N PRO A 38 -0.37 8.10 10.32
CA PRO A 38 0.97 8.52 10.74
C PRO A 38 2.04 8.16 9.71
N LEU A 39 3.14 8.90 9.73
CA LEU A 39 4.35 8.55 8.96
C LEU A 39 4.96 7.26 9.51
N CYS A 40 5.32 6.35 8.61
CA CYS A 40 6.04 5.13 8.92
C CYS A 40 7.55 5.43 8.87
N GLU A 41 8.09 5.93 9.98
CA GLU A 41 9.48 6.41 10.08
C GLU A 41 10.52 5.38 9.61
N GLY A 42 11.42 5.81 8.72
CA GLY A 42 12.46 4.95 8.14
C GLY A 42 12.00 3.98 7.05
N TRP A 43 10.70 4.01 6.70
CA TRP A 43 10.15 3.24 5.58
C TRP A 43 9.90 4.12 4.37
N SER A 44 9.89 3.50 3.20
CA SER A 44 9.60 4.17 1.95
C SER A 44 9.01 3.21 0.91
N VAL A 45 8.44 3.77 -0.14
CA VAL A 45 7.85 3.01 -1.25
C VAL A 45 8.51 3.38 -2.57
N VAL A 46 8.82 2.39 -3.40
CA VAL A 46 9.31 2.58 -4.78
C VAL A 46 8.22 2.13 -5.75
N PRO A 47 7.36 3.04 -6.22
CA PRO A 47 6.31 2.70 -7.17
C PRO A 47 6.92 2.54 -8.58
N ARG A 48 6.79 1.34 -9.17
CA ARG A 48 7.07 1.11 -10.60
C ARG A 48 5.94 0.29 -11.21
N LEU A 49 5.80 0.39 -12.54
CA LEU A 49 4.70 -0.24 -13.29
C LEU A 49 4.65 -1.77 -13.14
N THR A 50 5.81 -2.41 -13.04
CA THR A 50 5.91 -3.88 -13.00
C THR A 50 6.15 -4.43 -11.60
N LEU A 51 6.75 -3.64 -10.72
CA LEU A 51 7.11 -4.00 -9.36
C LEU A 51 6.94 -2.80 -8.44
N CYS A 52 6.47 -3.03 -7.22
CA CYS A 52 6.48 -2.04 -6.15
C CYS A 52 7.40 -2.56 -5.05
N VAL A 53 8.27 -1.72 -4.51
CA VAL A 53 9.13 -2.09 -3.38
C VAL A 53 8.64 -1.35 -2.15
N VAL A 54 8.45 -2.09 -1.06
CA VAL A 54 8.37 -1.51 0.28
C VAL A 54 9.74 -1.69 0.91
N ASP A 55 10.43 -0.59 1.13
CA ASP A 55 11.79 -0.54 1.65
C ASP A 55 11.77 -0.01 3.09
N GLY A 56 12.45 -0.71 3.99
CA GLY A 56 12.44 -0.44 5.42
C GLY A 56 13.83 -0.55 6.04
N PRO A 57 13.95 -0.29 7.34
CA PRO A 57 15.25 -0.27 8.02
C PRO A 57 15.89 -1.67 8.08
N GLY A 58 17.22 -1.72 7.94
CA GLY A 58 17.98 -2.96 8.01
C GLY A 58 17.74 -3.85 6.80
N ASP A 59 17.42 -5.12 7.04
CA ASP A 59 17.09 -6.10 5.98
C ASP A 59 15.56 -6.25 5.80
N HIS A 60 14.77 -5.32 6.36
CA HIS A 60 13.32 -5.33 6.23
C HIS A 60 12.88 -4.66 4.94
N GLY A 61 12.33 -5.45 4.02
CA GLY A 61 11.75 -4.94 2.79
C GLY A 61 11.05 -6.05 2.02
N CYS A 62 10.21 -5.69 1.06
CA CYS A 62 9.61 -6.68 0.18
C CYS A 62 9.36 -6.13 -1.22
N VAL A 63 9.41 -7.04 -2.19
CA VAL A 63 9.05 -6.77 -3.58
C VAL A 63 7.66 -7.33 -3.85
N VAL A 64 6.81 -6.46 -4.36
CA VAL A 64 5.42 -6.70 -4.70
C VAL A 64 5.30 -6.73 -6.22
N PRO A 65 4.84 -7.84 -6.84
CA PRO A 65 4.61 -7.86 -8.27
C PRO A 65 3.39 -7.01 -8.62
N ALA A 66 3.62 -5.82 -9.17
CA ALA A 66 2.58 -4.81 -9.38
C ALA A 66 1.72 -5.08 -10.62
N LEU A 67 2.32 -5.62 -11.69
CA LEU A 67 1.64 -5.80 -12.98
C LEU A 67 0.42 -6.73 -12.92
N ALA A 68 0.45 -7.72 -12.02
CA ALA A 68 -0.59 -8.75 -11.90
C ALA A 68 -1.52 -8.52 -10.70
N ALA A 69 -1.25 -7.52 -9.88
CA ALA A 69 -2.05 -7.21 -8.71
C ALA A 69 -3.25 -6.34 -9.09
N PRO A 70 -4.40 -6.52 -8.41
CA PRO A 70 -5.57 -5.68 -8.64
C PRO A 70 -5.30 -4.22 -8.27
N VAL A 71 -5.84 -3.31 -9.09
CA VAL A 71 -5.87 -1.86 -8.82
C VAL A 71 -7.33 -1.39 -8.80
N LEU A 72 -7.78 -0.84 -7.67
CA LEU A 72 -9.14 -0.29 -7.50
C LEU A 72 -9.15 1.24 -7.64
N GLY A 73 -10.28 1.80 -8.07
CA GLY A 73 -10.51 3.25 -8.16
C GLY A 73 -10.26 3.86 -9.55
N GLY A 74 -10.19 3.05 -10.61
CA GLY A 74 -10.32 3.50 -12.00
C GLY A 74 -11.79 3.49 -12.47
N SER A 75 -12.12 4.23 -13.53
CA SER A 75 -13.42 4.07 -14.20
C SER A 75 -13.48 2.69 -14.86
N ASP A 76 -14.55 1.93 -14.62
CA ASP A 76 -14.79 0.61 -15.21
C ASP A 76 -14.59 0.64 -16.74
N GLY A 77 -13.46 0.11 -17.23
CA GLY A 77 -13.15 0.05 -18.66
C GLY A 77 -11.67 0.24 -19.02
N ASP A 78 -10.84 0.72 -18.10
CA ASP A 78 -9.43 0.99 -18.38
C ASP A 78 -8.57 -0.26 -18.16
N ALA A 79 -7.72 -0.59 -19.15
CA ALA A 79 -6.91 -1.81 -19.15
C ALA A 79 -6.03 -1.89 -17.88
N ALA A 80 -5.77 -3.10 -17.36
CA ALA A 80 -5.00 -3.30 -16.12
C ALA A 80 -3.64 -2.56 -16.09
N SER A 81 -3.02 -2.32 -17.25
CA SER A 81 -1.79 -1.53 -17.37
C SER A 81 -1.98 -0.02 -17.14
N SER A 82 -3.14 0.56 -17.48
CA SER A 82 -3.41 1.97 -17.17
C SER A 82 -3.69 2.16 -15.69
N GLY A 83 -4.35 1.20 -15.03
CA GLY A 83 -4.58 1.24 -13.58
C GLY A 83 -3.31 1.40 -12.76
N MET A 84 -2.27 0.62 -13.05
CA MET A 84 -1.00 0.71 -12.30
C MET A 84 -0.21 1.98 -12.63
N ALA A 85 -0.25 2.44 -13.89
CA ALA A 85 0.38 3.71 -14.29
C ALA A 85 -0.26 4.89 -13.57
N ASP A 86 -1.57 4.88 -13.48
CA ASP A 86 -2.33 5.88 -12.78
C ASP A 86 -2.09 5.84 -11.26
N TRP A 87 -2.00 4.65 -10.65
CA TRP A 87 -1.64 4.55 -9.24
C TRP A 87 -0.22 5.10 -8.98
N CYS A 88 0.75 4.84 -9.86
CA CYS A 88 2.08 5.43 -9.74
C CYS A 88 2.03 6.97 -9.82
N LEU A 89 1.15 7.51 -10.66
CA LEU A 89 0.93 8.96 -10.76
C LEU A 89 0.30 9.51 -9.48
N ASP A 90 -0.72 8.84 -8.94
CA ASP A 90 -1.36 9.19 -7.67
C ASP A 90 -0.31 9.23 -6.54
N VAL A 91 0.61 8.25 -6.48
CA VAL A 91 1.70 8.20 -5.49
C VAL A 91 2.67 9.36 -5.65
N ALA A 92 3.08 9.67 -6.88
CA ALA A 92 3.96 10.79 -7.15
C ALA A 92 3.32 12.13 -6.74
N GLN A 93 2.01 12.31 -7.00
CA GLN A 93 1.26 13.51 -6.61
C GLN A 93 1.09 13.64 -5.10
N ALA A 94 0.85 12.53 -4.40
CA ALA A 94 0.74 12.49 -2.95
C ALA A 94 2.11 12.53 -2.23
N GLY A 95 3.22 12.37 -2.96
CA GLY A 95 4.57 12.26 -2.40
C GLY A 95 4.85 10.93 -1.68
N GLY A 96 3.96 9.94 -1.82
CA GLY A 96 4.01 8.68 -1.10
C GLY A 96 2.70 7.91 -1.16
N ALA A 97 2.62 6.82 -0.41
CA ALA A 97 1.44 5.97 -0.32
C ALA A 97 1.19 5.55 1.13
N VAL A 98 -0.06 5.28 1.48
CA VAL A 98 -0.36 4.55 2.73
C VAL A 98 -0.14 3.06 2.47
N VAL A 99 0.76 2.43 3.21
CA VAL A 99 1.02 1.00 3.12
C VAL A 99 0.46 0.33 4.37
N LEU A 100 -0.47 -0.60 4.17
CA LEU A 100 -1.14 -1.35 5.21
C LEU A 100 -0.78 -2.82 5.06
N SER A 101 -0.26 -3.42 6.12
CA SER A 101 -0.13 -4.87 6.22
C SER A 101 -1.20 -5.43 7.14
N VAL A 102 -1.89 -6.46 6.66
CA VAL A 102 -2.99 -7.16 7.34
C VAL A 102 -2.73 -8.67 7.29
N ASP A 103 -3.44 -9.44 8.11
CA ASP A 103 -3.34 -10.90 8.06
C ASP A 103 -3.94 -11.47 6.76
N GLN A 104 -5.08 -10.93 6.34
CA GLN A 104 -5.81 -11.35 5.14
C GLN A 104 -6.42 -10.12 4.44
N LEU A 105 -6.46 -10.15 3.11
CA LEU A 105 -7.15 -9.10 2.35
C LEU A 105 -8.66 -9.21 2.63
N PRO A 106 -9.34 -8.09 2.91
CA PRO A 106 -10.78 -8.12 3.11
C PRO A 106 -11.50 -8.28 1.76
N ASP A 107 -12.62 -8.99 1.76
CA ASP A 107 -13.49 -9.12 0.57
C ASP A 107 -14.08 -7.78 0.12
N ALA A 108 -14.22 -6.83 1.05
CA ALA A 108 -14.68 -5.47 0.80
C ALA A 108 -13.86 -4.46 1.64
N LEU A 109 -13.51 -3.33 1.03
CA LEU A 109 -12.76 -2.27 1.72
C LEU A 109 -13.67 -1.46 2.66
N ASP A 110 -13.49 -1.67 3.96
CA ASP A 110 -14.04 -0.84 5.03
C ASP A 110 -12.90 -0.07 5.70
N TRP A 111 -12.68 1.17 5.27
CA TRP A 111 -11.58 2.01 5.78
C TRP A 111 -11.66 2.26 7.29
N PRO A 112 -12.82 2.63 7.88
CA PRO A 112 -12.94 2.71 9.34
C PRO A 112 -12.45 1.46 10.08
N VAL A 113 -12.76 0.27 9.56
CA VAL A 113 -12.30 -1.00 10.17
C VAL A 113 -10.80 -1.20 9.97
N LEU A 114 -10.28 -1.00 8.76
CA LEU A 114 -8.85 -1.16 8.46
C LEU A 114 -7.94 -0.19 9.22
N LEU A 115 -8.45 1.01 9.50
CA LEU A 115 -7.75 2.05 10.25
C LEU A 115 -7.98 1.95 11.77
N SER A 116 -8.80 0.98 12.21
CA SER A 116 -9.01 0.72 13.63
C SER A 116 -7.77 0.06 14.25
N ALA A 117 -7.51 0.40 15.52
CA ALA A 117 -6.33 -0.09 16.21
C ALA A 117 -6.32 -1.63 16.29
N GLY A 118 -5.20 -2.24 15.87
CA GLY A 118 -4.95 -3.68 16.01
C GLY A 118 -5.33 -4.54 14.81
N VAL A 119 -5.88 -3.96 13.73
CA VAL A 119 -6.24 -4.71 12.50
C VAL A 119 -5.14 -4.66 11.45
N ALA A 120 -4.41 -3.53 11.38
CA ALA A 120 -3.36 -3.32 10.39
C ALA A 120 -2.07 -2.79 11.03
N ARG A 121 -0.97 -2.97 10.31
CA ARG A 121 0.35 -2.40 10.62
C ARG A 121 0.83 -1.59 9.42
N GLY A 122 1.66 -0.59 9.66
CA GLY A 122 2.20 0.31 8.64
C GLY A 122 1.75 1.75 8.84
N GLY A 123 1.61 2.49 7.75
CA GLY A 123 1.38 3.93 7.77
C GLY A 123 1.70 4.57 6.43
N PHE A 124 1.82 5.90 6.43
CA PHE A 124 2.24 6.65 5.25
C PHE A 124 3.74 6.42 5.01
N MET A 125 4.11 6.05 3.78
CA MET A 125 5.49 5.85 3.35
C MET A 125 5.81 6.82 2.21
N PRO A 126 6.84 7.68 2.36
CA PRO A 126 7.28 8.57 1.29
C PRO A 126 7.76 7.77 0.08
N ALA A 127 7.51 8.31 -1.11
CA ALA A 127 8.02 7.71 -2.34
C ALA A 127 9.50 8.01 -2.52
N LEU A 128 10.31 6.98 -2.80
CA LEU A 128 11.64 7.17 -3.36
C LEU A 128 11.52 7.24 -4.88
N THR A 129 11.81 8.42 -5.42
CA THR A 129 11.85 8.68 -6.86
C THR A 129 13.15 8.18 -7.47
#